data_AF-A0A1Q8CJZ0-F1
#
_entry.id   AF-A0A1Q8CJZ0-F1
#
_cell.length_a   1.000
_cell.length_b   1.000
_cell.length_c   1.000
_cell.angle_alpha   90.00
_cell.angle_beta   90.00
_cell.angle_gamma   90.00
#
_symmetry.space_group_name_H-M   'P 1'
#
loop_
_entity.id
_entity.type
_entity.pdbx_description
1 polymer ?
#
loop_
_entity_poly.entity_id
_entity_poly.type
_entity_poly.pdbx_seq_one_letter_code
_entity_poly.pdbx_strand_id
1 'polypeptide(L)'
;MEEIVRNAVSEVCRADPHLGAEWHELLGLSTPSADDARWTELLARIAEVADSVGTPTEGLGQAIVDNGDVEELRAAIASVVWPEVAEPAAVAESEQGPEGIAAEMAQEDPDAWNTYLRTNGASWDGNDESWPAFVEWFLYYANEQGVGASARTFCDYATANGPREVLAQYGVTVAAPATAGEPGTAAPEMTVDQAVAAFGPDVFAEFRKQNPELADISDEELQVMMAEVLASQGA
;
A
#
# COMPACT_ATOMS: atom_id res chain seq x y z
N MET A 1 -20.53 24.04 8.71
CA MET A 1 -21.42 23.21 7.87
C MET A 1 -22.88 23.40 8.27
N GLU A 2 -23.81 23.43 7.31
CA GLU A 2 -25.26 23.49 7.58
C GLU A 2 -25.76 22.19 8.23
N GLU A 3 -26.70 22.28 9.18
CA GLU A 3 -27.24 21.13 9.92
C GLU A 3 -27.86 20.07 9.00
N ILE A 4 -28.46 20.51 7.89
CA ILE A 4 -29.04 19.65 6.85
C ILE A 4 -27.96 18.76 6.21
N VAL A 5 -26.79 19.33 5.88
CA VAL A 5 -25.67 18.60 5.29
C VAL A 5 -25.12 17.59 6.28
N ARG A 6 -24.94 18.00 7.55
CA ARG A 6 -24.44 17.11 8.61
C ARG A 6 -25.38 15.91 8.86
N ASN A 7 -26.69 16.15 8.85
CA ASN A 7 -27.67 15.09 9.02
C ASN A 7 -27.67 14.14 7.82
N ALA A 8 -27.64 14.69 6.59
CA ALA A 8 -27.56 13.88 5.37
C ALA A 8 -26.30 13.01 5.32
N VAL A 9 -25.15 13.58 5.66
CA VAL A 9 -23.88 12.83 5.81
C VAL A 9 -24.05 11.66 6.78
N SER A 10 -24.63 11.92 7.95
CA SER A 10 -24.79 10.91 8.99
C SER A 10 -25.70 9.77 8.56
N GLU A 11 -26.85 10.09 7.97
CA GLU A 11 -27.84 9.09 7.55
C GLU A 11 -27.33 8.28 6.34
N VAL A 12 -26.70 8.92 5.36
CA VAL A 12 -26.12 8.24 4.20
C VAL A 12 -24.96 7.32 4.62
N CYS A 13 -24.03 7.80 5.44
CA CYS A 13 -22.88 7.00 5.86
C CYS A 13 -23.28 5.83 6.78
N ARG A 14 -24.37 5.95 7.54
CA ARG A 14 -24.94 4.82 8.31
C ARG A 14 -25.60 3.79 7.40
N ALA A 15 -26.31 4.26 6.38
CA ALA A 15 -27.01 3.40 5.43
C ALA A 15 -26.03 2.64 4.53
N ASP A 16 -24.97 3.32 4.08
CA ASP A 16 -23.88 2.73 3.28
C ASP A 16 -22.50 3.23 3.74
N PRO A 17 -21.83 2.47 4.63
CA PRO A 17 -20.49 2.81 5.10
C PRO A 17 -19.41 2.79 4.02
N HIS A 18 -19.58 2.00 2.95
CA HIS A 18 -18.60 1.95 1.86
C HIS A 18 -18.68 3.23 1.01
N LEU A 19 -19.90 3.71 0.76
CA LEU A 19 -20.11 4.99 0.10
C LEU A 19 -19.57 6.15 0.96
N GLY A 20 -19.73 6.07 2.29
CA GLY A 20 -19.09 7.00 3.22
C GLY A 20 -17.56 6.99 3.13
N ALA A 21 -16.95 5.82 3.05
CA ALA A 21 -15.49 5.70 2.92
C ALA A 21 -14.98 6.27 1.57
N GLU A 22 -15.66 5.97 0.47
CA GLU A 22 -15.34 6.51 -0.85
C GLU A 22 -15.47 8.04 -0.88
N TRP A 23 -16.53 8.58 -0.25
CA TRP A 23 -16.72 10.01 -0.11
C TRP A 23 -15.58 10.66 0.67
N HIS A 24 -15.17 10.08 1.79
CA HIS A 24 -14.02 10.55 2.58
C HIS A 24 -12.71 10.52 1.79
N GLU A 25 -12.47 9.47 1.00
CA GLU A 25 -11.29 9.36 0.15
C GLU A 25 -11.28 10.44 -0.93
N LEU A 26 -12.41 10.63 -1.62
CA LEU A 26 -12.52 11.63 -2.69
C LEU A 26 -12.29 13.06 -2.16
N LEU A 27 -12.78 13.37 -0.95
CA LEU A 27 -12.48 14.65 -0.27
C LEU A 27 -10.99 14.85 0.02
N GLY A 28 -10.24 13.77 0.25
CA GLY A 28 -8.79 13.82 0.42
C GLY A 28 -8.01 14.02 -0.88
N LEU A 29 -8.62 13.68 -2.02
CA LEU A 29 -7.99 13.74 -3.35
C LEU A 29 -8.37 15.00 -4.14
N SER A 30 -9.58 15.51 -4.00
CA SER A 30 -10.04 16.72 -4.69
C SER A 30 -11.12 17.47 -3.93
N THR A 31 -11.20 18.77 -4.20
CA THR A 31 -12.29 19.61 -3.71
C THR A 31 -13.58 19.32 -4.49
N PRO A 32 -14.75 19.30 -3.82
CA PRO A 32 -16.04 19.15 -4.50
C PRO A 32 -16.22 20.16 -5.63
N SER A 33 -16.58 19.67 -6.81
CA SER A 33 -16.81 20.50 -8.00
C SER A 33 -17.89 19.89 -8.88
N ALA A 34 -18.78 20.74 -9.40
CA ALA A 34 -19.82 20.35 -10.34
C ALA A 34 -19.25 19.95 -11.72
N ASP A 35 -18.02 20.36 -12.04
CA ASP A 35 -17.35 20.03 -13.30
C ASP A 35 -16.55 18.72 -13.24
N ASP A 36 -16.38 18.11 -12.04
CA ASP A 36 -15.70 16.82 -11.89
C ASP A 36 -16.74 15.68 -11.99
N ALA A 37 -16.52 14.79 -12.97
CA ALA A 37 -17.40 13.65 -13.22
C ALA A 37 -17.47 12.69 -12.02
N ARG A 38 -16.37 12.52 -11.27
CA ARG A 38 -16.34 11.66 -10.08
C ARG A 38 -17.22 12.21 -8.97
N TRP A 39 -17.16 13.52 -8.77
CA TRP A 39 -18.03 14.23 -7.83
C TRP A 39 -19.49 14.12 -8.24
N THR A 40 -19.78 14.29 -9.53
CA THR A 40 -21.14 14.16 -10.07
C THR A 40 -21.70 12.75 -9.85
N GLU A 41 -20.91 11.72 -10.13
CA GLU A 41 -21.29 10.32 -9.95
C GLU A 41 -21.46 9.94 -8.47
N LEU A 42 -20.55 10.41 -7.60
CA LEU A 42 -20.65 10.20 -6.16
C LEU A 42 -21.90 10.88 -5.59
N LEU A 43 -22.17 12.14 -5.96
CA LEU A 43 -23.36 12.87 -5.51
C LEU A 43 -24.66 12.22 -6.00
N ALA A 44 -24.68 11.61 -7.18
CA ALA A 44 -25.83 10.85 -7.66
C ALA A 44 -26.10 9.61 -6.80
N ARG A 45 -25.06 8.85 -6.44
CA ARG A 45 -25.19 7.69 -5.53
C ARG A 45 -25.60 8.09 -4.12
N ILE A 46 -25.01 9.17 -3.58
CA ILE A 46 -25.41 9.75 -2.28
C ILE A 46 -26.90 10.12 -2.32
N ALA A 47 -27.37 10.71 -3.41
CA ALA A 47 -28.77 11.10 -3.56
C ALA A 47 -29.71 9.88 -3.57
N GLU A 48 -29.32 8.79 -4.24
CA GLU A 48 -30.09 7.55 -4.25
C GLU A 48 -30.19 6.92 -2.86
N VAL A 49 -29.07 6.84 -2.13
CA VAL A 49 -29.05 6.29 -0.76
C VAL A 49 -29.89 7.14 0.18
N ALA A 50 -29.74 8.46 0.13
CA ALA A 50 -30.50 9.38 0.97
C ALA A 50 -32.02 9.32 0.70
N ASP A 51 -32.46 9.19 -0.57
CA ASP A 51 -33.87 8.96 -0.90
C ASP A 51 -34.38 7.65 -0.28
N SER A 52 -33.57 6.58 -0.34
CA SER A 52 -33.93 5.27 0.24
C SER A 52 -34.14 5.30 1.76
N VAL A 53 -33.47 6.22 2.48
CA VAL A 53 -33.62 6.42 3.92
C VAL A 53 -34.53 7.61 4.28
N GLY A 54 -35.23 8.19 3.30
CA GLY A 54 -36.17 9.29 3.50
C GLY A 54 -35.51 10.60 3.95
N THR A 55 -34.23 10.78 3.63
CA THR A 55 -33.48 12.00 3.94
C THR A 55 -33.53 12.95 2.74
N PRO A 56 -33.96 14.22 2.92
CA PRO A 56 -34.03 15.17 1.83
C PRO A 56 -32.63 15.49 1.28
N THR A 57 -32.45 15.32 -0.03
CA THR A 57 -31.20 15.58 -0.77
C THR A 57 -31.24 16.90 -1.56
N GLU A 58 -32.38 17.59 -1.55
CA GLU A 58 -32.57 18.82 -2.29
C GLU A 58 -31.59 19.89 -1.80
N GLY A 59 -30.72 20.34 -2.70
CA GLY A 59 -29.67 21.30 -2.38
C GLY A 59 -28.41 20.70 -1.72
N LEU A 60 -28.34 19.40 -1.45
CA LEU A 60 -27.16 18.77 -0.81
C LEU A 60 -25.89 18.94 -1.66
N GLY A 61 -25.97 18.64 -2.96
CA GLY A 61 -24.83 18.82 -3.87
C GLY A 61 -24.37 20.27 -3.95
N GLN A 62 -25.31 21.21 -4.03
CA GLN A 62 -25.00 22.65 -4.05
C GLN A 62 -24.41 23.11 -2.72
N ALA A 63 -24.93 22.66 -1.58
CA ALA A 63 -24.43 23.01 -0.26
C ALA A 63 -23.03 22.42 0.00
N ILE A 64 -22.72 21.23 -0.52
CA ILE A 64 -21.37 20.66 -0.47
C ILE A 64 -20.39 21.48 -1.31
N VAL A 65 -20.80 21.97 -2.49
CA VAL A 65 -19.97 22.79 -3.37
C VAL A 65 -19.80 24.23 -2.86
N ASP A 66 -20.86 24.86 -2.36
CA ASP A 66 -20.85 26.28 -1.94
C ASP A 66 -20.34 26.49 -0.50
N ASN A 67 -20.65 25.58 0.43
CA ASN A 67 -20.45 25.74 1.88
C ASN A 67 -19.53 24.68 2.50
N GLY A 68 -18.93 23.82 1.68
CA GLY A 68 -18.11 22.70 2.15
C GLY A 68 -16.75 23.15 2.66
N ASP A 69 -16.64 23.43 3.96
CA ASP A 69 -15.38 23.25 4.65
C ASP A 69 -15.03 21.75 4.54
N VAL A 70 -14.15 21.42 3.58
CA VAL A 70 -13.80 20.05 3.19
C VAL A 70 -13.33 19.25 4.39
N GLU A 71 -12.58 19.89 5.30
CA GLU A 71 -12.09 19.26 6.52
C GLU A 71 -13.21 18.99 7.52
N GLU A 72 -14.16 19.91 7.68
CA GLU A 72 -15.34 19.69 8.53
C GLU A 72 -16.21 18.54 7.98
N LEU A 73 -16.38 18.46 6.65
CA LEU A 73 -17.13 17.39 5.98
C LEU A 73 -16.45 16.04 6.13
N ARG A 74 -15.14 16.01 5.94
CA ARG A 74 -14.32 14.81 6.09
C ARG A 74 -14.34 14.31 7.54
N ALA A 75 -14.24 15.21 8.52
CA ALA A 75 -14.38 14.86 9.94
C ALA A 75 -15.77 14.30 10.28
N ALA A 76 -16.84 14.89 9.73
CA ALA A 76 -18.20 14.40 9.94
C ALA A 76 -18.41 12.99 9.37
N ILE A 77 -17.90 12.72 8.17
CA ILE A 77 -17.95 11.38 7.56
C ILE A 77 -17.12 10.40 8.40
N ALA A 78 -15.91 10.77 8.79
CA ALA A 78 -15.03 9.90 9.56
C ALA A 78 -15.62 9.51 10.92
N SER A 79 -16.31 10.43 11.59
CA SER A 79 -17.02 10.17 12.85
C SER A 79 -18.11 9.10 12.73
N VAL A 80 -18.72 8.97 11.56
CA VAL A 80 -19.83 8.03 11.33
C VAL A 80 -19.31 6.69 10.80
N VAL A 81 -18.38 6.72 9.85
CA VAL A 81 -17.84 5.52 9.18
C VAL A 81 -16.82 4.81 10.06
N TRP A 82 -16.01 5.56 10.80
CA TRP A 82 -14.94 5.04 11.66
C TRP A 82 -15.03 5.58 13.09
N PRO A 83 -16.09 5.24 13.83
CA PRO A 83 -16.34 5.79 15.17
C PRO A 83 -15.26 5.42 16.20
N GLU A 84 -14.50 4.35 15.99
CA GLU A 84 -13.37 3.98 16.87
C GLU A 84 -12.12 4.86 16.67
N VAL A 85 -12.02 5.51 15.51
CA VAL A 85 -10.90 6.39 15.16
C VAL A 85 -11.27 7.86 15.44
N ALA A 86 -12.57 8.12 15.61
CA ALA A 86 -13.13 9.41 15.95
C ALA A 86 -13.39 9.51 17.46
N GLU A 87 -12.36 9.93 18.22
CA GLU A 87 -12.41 10.85 19.39
C GLU A 87 -11.69 10.44 20.70
N PRO A 88 -11.20 11.40 21.52
CA PRO A 88 -11.47 12.86 21.44
C PRO A 88 -10.23 13.75 21.30
N ALA A 89 -10.32 14.75 20.42
CA ALA A 89 -9.39 15.88 20.37
C ALA A 89 -9.69 16.98 21.42
N ALA A 90 -10.53 16.71 22.44
CA ALA A 90 -11.16 17.76 23.25
C ALA A 90 -11.18 17.57 24.78
N VAL A 91 -10.23 16.85 25.38
CA VAL A 91 -10.03 16.90 26.85
C VAL A 91 -8.54 16.95 27.21
N ALA A 92 -7.99 18.17 27.28
CA ALA A 92 -6.70 18.42 27.92
C ALA A 92 -6.68 19.79 28.64
N GLU A 93 -7.65 20.00 29.51
CA GLU A 93 -7.49 20.85 30.70
C GLU A 93 -8.00 20.05 31.90
N SER A 94 -7.15 19.19 32.47
CA SER A 94 -7.25 18.74 33.85
C SER A 94 -5.90 18.21 34.29
N GLU A 95 -5.34 18.94 35.23
CA GLU A 95 -4.06 18.72 35.87
C GLU A 95 -4.10 17.50 36.82
N GLN A 96 -2.99 16.76 36.89
CA GLN A 96 -2.52 15.93 38.03
C GLN A 96 -3.15 14.54 38.29
N GLY A 97 -2.33 13.50 38.12
CA GLY A 97 -2.32 12.29 38.97
C GLY A 97 -2.37 10.93 38.26
N PRO A 98 -1.79 9.85 38.83
CA PRO A 98 -0.74 9.06 38.16
C PRO A 98 -1.13 7.61 37.78
N GLU A 99 -0.25 6.97 36.99
CA GLU A 99 -0.19 5.54 36.60
C GLU A 99 -1.21 5.12 35.51
N GLY A 100 -0.88 4.94 34.23
CA GLY A 100 0.41 4.57 33.64
C GLY A 100 0.24 3.39 32.66
N ILE A 101 -0.77 3.46 31.78
CA ILE A 101 -0.90 2.62 30.58
C ILE A 101 -1.43 3.50 29.45
N ALA A 102 -0.66 4.56 29.16
CA ALA A 102 -0.72 5.19 27.86
C ALA A 102 0.00 4.24 26.90
N ALA A 103 -0.76 3.52 26.07
CA ALA A 103 -0.24 3.07 24.80
C ALA A 103 0.00 4.34 23.99
N GLU A 104 1.21 4.85 24.15
CA GLU A 104 1.81 5.95 23.43
C GLU A 104 1.70 5.60 21.94
N MET A 105 0.69 6.15 21.26
CA MET A 105 0.81 6.40 19.83
C MET A 105 1.89 7.48 19.68
N ALA A 106 3.14 7.03 19.76
CA ALA A 106 4.27 7.83 19.34
C ALA A 106 3.93 8.31 17.93
N GLN A 107 3.76 9.62 17.75
CA GLN A 107 3.79 10.20 16.42
C GLN A 107 5.09 9.72 15.79
N GLU A 108 4.98 8.85 14.79
CA GLU A 108 6.13 8.31 14.10
C GLU A 108 6.90 9.50 13.51
N ASP A 109 8.20 9.54 13.80
CA ASP A 109 9.04 10.64 13.34
C ASP A 109 9.10 10.60 11.80
N PRO A 110 8.65 11.67 11.10
CA PRO A 110 8.62 11.70 9.65
C PRO A 110 10.03 11.65 9.03
N ASP A 111 11.06 12.08 9.73
CA ASP A 111 12.46 11.92 9.31
C ASP A 111 12.93 10.46 9.49
N ALA A 112 12.48 9.77 10.54
CA ALA A 112 12.77 8.34 10.74
C ALA A 112 12.11 7.49 9.64
N TRP A 113 10.86 7.78 9.29
CA TRP A 113 10.16 7.12 8.18
C TRP A 113 10.89 7.35 6.84
N ASN A 114 11.21 8.60 6.50
CA ASN A 114 11.92 8.90 5.25
C ASN A 114 13.30 8.21 5.18
N THR A 115 14.01 8.15 6.31
CA THR A 115 15.30 7.45 6.40
C THR A 115 15.14 5.95 6.19
N TYR A 116 14.13 5.37 6.84
CA TYR A 116 13.80 3.95 6.71
C TYR A 116 13.44 3.58 5.27
N LEU A 117 12.56 4.35 4.63
CA LEU A 117 12.11 4.13 3.26
C LEU A 117 13.27 4.18 2.26
N ARG A 118 14.18 5.17 2.38
CA ARG A 118 15.34 5.26 1.47
C ARG A 118 16.34 4.12 1.65
N THR A 119 16.48 3.63 2.87
CA THR A 119 17.45 2.57 3.21
C THR A 119 16.93 1.20 2.77
N ASN A 120 15.65 0.92 3.02
CA ASN A 120 15.09 -0.41 2.84
C ASN A 120 14.25 -0.55 1.56
N GLY A 121 13.69 0.54 1.03
CA GLY A 121 12.84 0.52 -0.15
C GLY A 121 13.54 0.04 -1.42
N ALA A 122 14.84 0.28 -1.54
CA ALA A 122 15.65 -0.19 -2.67
C ALA A 122 15.99 -1.69 -2.59
N SER A 123 15.64 -2.37 -1.49
CA SER A 123 15.89 -3.82 -1.32
C SER A 123 14.89 -4.69 -2.07
N TRP A 124 13.78 -4.11 -2.56
CA TRP A 124 12.91 -4.80 -3.50
C TRP A 124 13.62 -4.94 -4.85
N ASP A 125 13.51 -6.12 -5.47
CA ASP A 125 14.14 -6.42 -6.76
C ASP A 125 13.35 -5.87 -7.97
N GLY A 126 12.17 -5.29 -7.72
CA GLY A 126 11.29 -4.76 -8.74
C GLY A 126 10.41 -5.81 -9.43
N ASN A 127 10.48 -7.09 -9.05
CA ASN A 127 9.54 -8.07 -9.58
C ASN A 127 8.22 -7.98 -8.81
N ASP A 128 7.10 -7.84 -9.53
CA ASP A 128 5.77 -7.80 -8.92
C ASP A 128 5.45 -9.11 -8.17
N GLU A 129 6.03 -10.24 -8.60
CA GLU A 129 5.87 -11.53 -7.92
C GLU A 129 6.56 -11.58 -6.55
N SER A 130 7.64 -10.83 -6.36
CA SER A 130 8.38 -10.75 -5.10
C SER A 130 7.80 -9.70 -4.14
N TRP A 131 6.91 -8.84 -4.63
CA TRP A 131 6.34 -7.73 -3.86
C TRP A 131 5.68 -8.17 -2.54
N PRO A 132 4.84 -9.22 -2.47
CA PRO A 132 4.23 -9.64 -1.20
C PRO A 132 5.27 -10.05 -0.16
N ALA A 133 6.32 -10.76 -0.57
CA ALA A 133 7.41 -11.18 0.33
C ALA A 133 8.24 -9.98 0.80
N PHE A 134 8.47 -9.01 -0.09
CA PHE A 134 9.10 -7.74 0.26
C PHE A 134 8.26 -6.96 1.28
N VAL A 135 6.94 -6.85 1.09
CA VAL A 135 6.05 -6.14 2.02
C VAL A 135 6.08 -6.78 3.41
N GLU A 136 6.02 -8.11 3.51
CA GLU A 136 6.10 -8.80 4.80
C GLU A 136 7.42 -8.49 5.53
N TRP A 137 8.55 -8.61 4.83
CA TRP A 137 9.87 -8.26 5.36
C TRP A 137 9.96 -6.78 5.74
N PHE A 138 9.51 -5.87 4.86
CA PHE A 138 9.60 -4.43 5.05
C PHE A 138 8.75 -3.95 6.24
N LEU A 139 7.57 -4.54 6.45
CA LEU A 139 6.73 -4.23 7.60
C LEU A 139 7.30 -4.78 8.91
N TYR A 140 7.92 -5.95 8.88
CA TYR A 140 8.58 -6.51 10.07
C TYR A 140 9.64 -5.54 10.62
N TYR A 141 10.58 -5.11 9.78
CA TYR A 141 11.65 -4.20 10.21
C TYR A 141 11.15 -2.77 10.49
N ALA A 142 10.07 -2.33 9.82
CA ALA A 142 9.47 -1.03 10.10
C ALA A 142 8.87 -0.97 11.51
N ASN A 143 8.23 -2.06 11.95
CA ASN A 143 7.72 -2.16 13.31
C ASN A 143 8.86 -2.16 14.35
N GLU A 144 9.98 -2.83 14.08
CA GLU A 144 11.15 -2.77 14.98
C GLU A 144 11.75 -1.36 15.09
N GLN A 145 11.63 -0.55 14.04
CA GLN A 145 12.12 0.84 14.00
C GLN A 145 11.07 1.87 14.46
N GLY A 146 9.88 1.42 14.87
CA GLY A 146 8.80 2.31 15.32
C GLY A 146 8.19 3.16 14.20
N VAL A 147 8.28 2.72 12.93
CA VAL A 147 7.69 3.36 11.74
C VAL A 147 6.71 2.43 11.01
N GLY A 148 6.15 1.46 11.73
CA GLY A 148 5.32 0.39 11.20
C GLY A 148 3.97 0.85 10.64
N ALA A 149 3.36 1.90 11.19
CA ALA A 149 2.07 2.41 10.69
C ALA A 149 2.26 3.13 9.35
N SER A 150 3.25 4.02 9.27
CA SER A 150 3.65 4.70 8.03
C SER A 150 4.04 3.71 6.94
N ALA A 151 4.82 2.67 7.29
CA ALA A 151 5.20 1.62 6.36
C ALA A 151 3.99 0.84 5.83
N ARG A 152 3.00 0.55 6.67
CA ARG A 152 1.78 -0.15 6.26
C ARG A 152 0.95 0.66 5.28
N THR A 153 0.69 1.92 5.60
CA THR A 153 -0.02 2.83 4.71
C THR A 153 0.71 2.98 3.37
N PHE A 154 2.04 3.07 3.39
CA PHE A 154 2.84 3.11 2.17
C PHE A 154 2.69 1.83 1.32
N CYS A 155 2.82 0.64 1.93
CA CYS A 155 2.72 -0.63 1.20
C CYS A 155 1.31 -0.85 0.61
N ASP A 156 0.26 -0.47 1.33
CA ASP A 156 -1.11 -0.57 0.85
C ASP A 156 -1.32 0.36 -0.37
N TYR A 157 -0.84 1.60 -0.29
CA TYR A 157 -0.89 2.57 -1.40
C TYR A 157 -0.07 2.11 -2.61
N ALA A 158 1.14 1.61 -2.40
CA ALA A 158 2.02 1.06 -3.42
C ALA A 158 1.40 -0.14 -4.14
N THR A 159 0.75 -1.03 -3.39
CA THR A 159 0.04 -2.19 -3.96
C THR A 159 -1.12 -1.77 -4.87
N ALA A 160 -1.85 -0.72 -4.50
CA ALA A 160 -2.99 -0.23 -5.29
C ALA A 160 -2.58 0.59 -6.52
N ASN A 161 -1.43 1.27 -6.49
CA ASN A 161 -1.05 2.27 -7.50
C ASN A 161 0.19 1.91 -8.34
N GLY A 162 0.76 0.73 -8.14
CA GLY A 162 2.01 0.32 -8.80
C GLY A 162 3.21 0.54 -7.88
N PRO A 163 3.83 -0.53 -7.34
CA PRO A 163 4.87 -0.39 -6.33
C PRO A 163 6.11 0.36 -6.82
N ARG A 164 6.46 0.17 -8.09
CA ARG A 164 7.61 0.82 -8.73
C ARG A 164 7.38 2.32 -8.89
N GLU A 165 6.21 2.70 -9.39
CA GLU A 165 5.81 4.08 -9.61
C GLU A 165 5.77 4.84 -8.29
N VAL A 166 5.22 4.21 -7.25
CA VAL A 166 5.17 4.79 -5.91
C VAL A 166 6.57 4.91 -5.31
N LEU A 167 7.42 3.87 -5.32
CA LEU A 167 8.79 3.97 -4.80
C LEU A 167 9.61 5.08 -5.49
N ALA A 168 9.45 5.23 -6.80
CA ALA A 168 10.11 6.30 -7.56
C ALA A 168 9.69 7.71 -7.12
N GLN A 169 8.40 7.92 -6.77
CA GLN A 169 7.92 9.21 -6.26
C GLN A 169 8.60 9.61 -4.94
N TYR A 170 8.97 8.63 -4.12
CA TYR A 170 9.70 8.84 -2.87
C TYR A 170 11.23 8.88 -3.05
N GLY A 171 11.71 8.93 -4.30
CA GLY A 171 13.13 8.99 -4.64
C GLY A 171 13.87 7.67 -4.45
N VAL A 172 13.15 6.56 -4.28
CA VAL A 172 13.75 5.22 -4.20
C VAL A 172 13.89 4.68 -5.62
N THR A 173 15.14 4.47 -6.04
CA THR A 173 15.43 3.86 -7.33
C THR A 173 15.54 2.35 -7.15
N VAL A 174 14.57 1.63 -7.70
CA VAL A 174 14.58 0.17 -7.77
C VAL A 174 15.23 -0.23 -9.09
N ALA A 175 16.15 -1.19 -9.06
CA ALA A 175 16.71 -1.72 -10.31
C ALA A 175 15.57 -2.22 -11.21
N ALA A 176 15.65 -1.92 -12.51
CA ALA A 176 14.68 -2.46 -13.45
C ALA A 176 14.72 -3.99 -13.35
N PRO A 177 13.56 -4.66 -13.41
CA PRO A 177 13.56 -6.11 -13.40
C PRO A 177 14.36 -6.53 -14.63
N ALA A 178 15.27 -7.50 -14.47
CA ALA A 178 15.90 -8.09 -15.64
C ALA A 178 14.76 -8.62 -16.51
N THR A 179 14.46 -7.91 -17.61
CA THR A 179 13.33 -8.20 -18.46
C THR A 179 13.52 -9.60 -19.01
N ALA A 180 12.77 -10.57 -18.49
CA ALA A 180 12.50 -11.80 -19.22
C ALA A 180 11.76 -11.35 -20.50
N GLY A 181 12.46 -11.49 -21.63
CA GLY A 181 12.08 -10.89 -22.90
C GLY A 181 10.68 -11.27 -23.40
N GLU A 182 10.11 -10.33 -24.15
CA GLU A 182 8.88 -10.48 -24.93
C GLU A 182 8.88 -11.77 -25.79
N PRO A 183 7.74 -12.47 -25.94
CA PRO A 183 7.61 -13.62 -26.84
C PRO A 183 7.48 -13.09 -28.26
N GLY A 184 8.59 -12.74 -28.91
CA GLY A 184 8.48 -12.03 -30.18
C GLY A 184 9.75 -11.79 -30.98
N THR A 185 10.84 -12.52 -30.73
CA THR A 185 11.95 -12.67 -31.68
C THR A 185 12.68 -13.94 -31.28
N ALA A 186 12.99 -14.82 -32.23
CA ALA A 186 13.72 -16.05 -31.98
C ALA A 186 15.04 -15.75 -31.25
N ALA A 187 15.03 -15.89 -29.92
CA ALA A 187 16.23 -16.02 -29.14
C ALA A 187 16.85 -17.38 -29.49
N PRO A 188 18.19 -17.47 -29.62
CA PRO A 188 18.83 -18.77 -29.76
C PRO A 188 18.41 -19.62 -28.56
N GLU A 189 17.94 -20.84 -28.81
CA GLU A 189 17.63 -21.80 -27.76
C GLU A 189 18.83 -21.87 -26.81
N MET A 190 18.66 -21.33 -25.60
CA MET A 190 19.71 -21.32 -24.59
C MET A 190 19.95 -22.78 -24.25
N THR A 191 21.08 -23.32 -24.70
CA THR A 191 21.41 -24.71 -24.45
C THR A 191 21.61 -24.92 -22.95
N VAL A 192 21.42 -26.14 -22.48
CA VAL A 192 21.67 -26.50 -21.08
C VAL A 192 23.08 -26.05 -20.65
N ASP A 193 24.08 -26.16 -21.52
CA ASP A 193 25.43 -25.62 -21.31
C ASP A 193 25.47 -24.11 -21.03
N GLN A 194 24.66 -23.30 -21.72
CA GLN A 194 24.61 -21.85 -21.49
C GLN A 194 23.89 -21.50 -20.19
N ALA A 195 22.83 -22.24 -19.84
CA ALA A 195 22.13 -22.08 -18.56
C ALA A 195 23.04 -22.44 -17.38
N VAL A 196 23.83 -23.51 -17.53
CA VAL A 196 24.78 -23.95 -16.50
C VAL A 196 25.96 -22.98 -16.36
N ALA A 197 26.46 -22.42 -17.47
CA ALA A 197 27.51 -21.41 -17.45
C ALA A 197 27.07 -20.05 -16.87
N ALA A 198 25.77 -19.77 -16.83
CA ALA A 198 25.22 -18.56 -16.23
C ALA A 198 25.20 -18.61 -14.68
N PHE A 199 25.27 -19.80 -14.09
CA PHE A 199 25.48 -19.94 -12.65
C PHE A 199 26.93 -19.62 -12.34
N GLY A 200 27.17 -18.41 -11.83
CA GLY A 200 28.48 -17.97 -11.38
C GLY A 200 28.97 -18.74 -10.13
N PRO A 201 30.25 -18.61 -9.77
CA PRO A 201 30.84 -19.26 -8.60
C PRO A 201 30.11 -18.94 -7.29
N ASP A 202 29.51 -17.76 -7.18
CA ASP A 202 28.72 -17.33 -6.02
C ASP A 202 27.44 -18.17 -5.83
N VAL A 203 26.81 -18.60 -6.92
CA VAL A 203 25.61 -19.45 -6.85
C VAL A 203 25.97 -20.85 -6.37
N PHE A 204 27.11 -21.40 -6.81
CA PHE A 204 27.59 -22.69 -6.33
C PHE A 204 28.03 -22.64 -4.85
N ALA A 205 28.60 -21.52 -4.42
CA ALA A 205 28.95 -21.32 -3.01
C ALA A 205 27.69 -21.30 -2.11
N GLU A 206 26.63 -20.62 -2.55
CA GLU A 206 25.36 -20.59 -1.83
C GLU A 206 24.63 -21.94 -1.86
N PHE A 207 24.66 -22.65 -3.00
CA PHE A 207 24.07 -23.97 -3.15
C PHE A 207 24.71 -25.02 -2.23
N ARG A 208 26.05 -24.99 -2.08
CA ARG A 208 26.77 -25.86 -1.12
C ARG A 208 26.49 -25.50 0.32
N LYS A 209 26.26 -24.22 0.63
CA LYS A 209 25.85 -23.79 1.98
C LYS A 209 24.48 -24.36 2.36
N GLN A 210 23.59 -24.50 1.38
CA GLN A 210 22.26 -25.09 1.57
C GLN A 210 22.28 -26.63 1.50
N ASN A 211 23.24 -27.22 0.79
CA ASN A 211 23.39 -28.66 0.60
C ASN A 211 24.78 -29.11 1.04
N PRO A 212 25.02 -29.27 2.36
CA PRO A 212 26.35 -29.59 2.90
C PRO A 212 26.86 -30.97 2.46
N GLU A 213 25.98 -31.87 2.01
CA GLU A 213 26.36 -33.16 1.40
C GLU A 213 27.09 -33.02 0.05
N LEU A 214 27.00 -31.85 -0.59
CA LEU A 214 27.66 -31.53 -1.85
C LEU A 214 28.92 -30.66 -1.63
N ALA A 215 29.32 -30.44 -0.37
CA ALA A 215 30.46 -29.57 -0.03
C ALA A 215 31.80 -30.09 -0.59
N ASP A 216 31.93 -31.42 -0.74
CA ASP A 216 33.14 -32.07 -1.27
C ASP A 216 33.14 -32.21 -2.80
N ILE A 217 32.08 -31.78 -3.50
CA ILE A 217 31.94 -31.91 -4.95
C ILE A 217 32.53 -30.68 -5.65
N SER A 218 33.37 -30.94 -6.66
CA SER A 218 33.99 -29.88 -7.46
C SER A 218 32.96 -29.07 -8.26
N ASP A 219 33.27 -27.83 -8.64
CA ASP A 219 32.36 -26.98 -9.41
C ASP A 219 32.00 -27.62 -10.77
N GLU A 220 32.94 -28.33 -11.39
CA GLU A 220 32.73 -29.04 -12.66
C GLU A 220 31.76 -30.22 -12.51
N GLU A 221 31.86 -31.00 -11.43
CA GLU A 221 30.93 -32.10 -11.16
C GLU A 221 29.52 -31.58 -10.80
N LEU A 222 29.45 -30.48 -10.05
CA LEU A 222 28.19 -29.85 -9.68
C LEU A 222 27.47 -29.26 -10.90
N GLN A 223 28.23 -28.69 -11.84
CA GLN A 223 27.73 -28.23 -13.14
C GLN A 223 27.12 -29.39 -13.96
N VAL A 224 27.79 -30.54 -14.03
CA VAL A 224 27.26 -31.73 -14.73
C VAL A 224 25.97 -32.22 -14.10
N MET A 225 25.89 -32.29 -12.76
CA MET A 225 24.67 -32.71 -12.06
C MET A 225 23.50 -31.76 -12.30
N MET A 226 23.74 -30.44 -12.28
CA MET A 226 22.69 -29.46 -12.57
C MET A 226 22.25 -29.51 -14.04
N ALA A 227 23.18 -29.74 -14.97
CA ALA A 227 22.85 -29.97 -16.39
C ALA A 227 21.91 -31.16 -16.56
N GLU A 228 22.19 -32.28 -15.89
CA GLU A 228 21.35 -33.49 -15.95
C GLU A 228 19.97 -33.29 -15.32
N VAL A 229 19.89 -32.55 -14.20
CA VAL A 229 18.62 -32.23 -13.53
C VAL A 229 17.74 -31.32 -14.39
N LEU A 230 18.33 -30.32 -15.05
CA LEU A 230 17.62 -29.43 -15.96
C LEU A 230 17.15 -30.17 -17.22
N ALA A 231 18.01 -31.03 -17.79
CA ALA A 231 17.64 -31.88 -18.92
C ALA A 231 16.51 -32.87 -18.58
N SER A 232 16.44 -33.35 -17.32
CA SER A 232 15.38 -34.26 -16.87
C SER A 232 14.05 -33.58 -16.56
N GLN A 233 14.04 -32.26 -16.32
CA GLN A 233 12.81 -31.48 -16.06
C GLN A 233 12.18 -30.88 -17.33
N GLY A 234 12.90 -30.90 -18.45
CA GLY A 234 12.47 -30.36 -19.74
C GLY A 234 11.95 -31.39 -20.76
N ALA A 235 11.74 -32.65 -20.36
CA ALA A 235 11.23 -33.74 -21.20
C ALA A 235 9.85 -34.23 -20.72
#